data_AF-A0A7X8MJ07-F1
#
_entry.id   AF-A0A7X8MJ07-F1
#
_cell.length_a   1.000
_cell.length_b   1.000
_cell.length_c   1.000
_cell.angle_alpha   90.00
_cell.angle_beta   90.00
_cell.angle_gamma   90.00
#
_symmetry.space_group_name_H-M   'P 1'
#
loop_
_entity.id
_entity.type
_entity.pdbx_description
1 polymer ?
#
loop_
_entity_poly.entity_id
_entity_poly.type
_entity_poly.pdbx_seq_one_letter_code
_entity_poly.pdbx_strand_id
1 'polypeptide(L)' 'MNSTHWLKLEEQKVAEQVDRYFRSSRMTLREKLFHALLIAQYDLEAHHFCSEDERQRLILYIDILESMLSKLQGLEKQA' A
#
# COMPACT_ATOMS: atom_id res chain seq x y z
N MET A 1 4.24 5.56 16.46
CA MET A 1 2.96 6.29 16.51
C MET A 1 2.02 5.61 15.53
N ASN A 2 0.94 4.99 16.01
CA ASN A 2 -0.02 4.26 15.16
C ASN A 2 -0.96 5.26 14.48
N SER A 3 -0.50 5.83 13.36
CA SER A 3 -1.20 6.86 12.58
C SER A 3 -2.25 6.27 11.63
N THR A 4 -2.98 5.21 12.03
CA THR A 4 -3.91 4.48 11.14
C THR A 4 -5.40 4.70 11.46
N HIS A 5 -5.72 5.58 12.42
CA HIS A 5 -7.10 5.84 12.86
C HIS A 5 -8.00 6.48 11.78
N TRP A 6 -7.44 6.99 10.69
CA TRP A 6 -8.15 7.64 9.58
C TRP A 6 -8.42 6.71 8.38
N LEU A 7 -7.95 5.46 8.46
CA LEU A 7 -8.02 4.50 7.38
C LEU A 7 -9.32 3.69 7.45
N LYS A 8 -9.92 3.41 6.28
CA LYS A 8 -11.04 2.47 6.14
C LYS A 8 -10.58 1.06 6.51
N LEU A 9 -11.55 0.17 6.80
CA LEU A 9 -11.27 -1.21 7.23
C LEU A 9 -10.36 -1.98 6.24
N GLU A 10 -10.52 -1.76 4.94
CA GLU A 10 -9.68 -2.40 3.91
C GLU A 10 -8.26 -1.82 3.87
N GLU A 11 -8.13 -0.50 4.01
CA GLU A 11 -6.84 0.18 4.10
C GLU A 11 -6.06 -0.25 5.34
N GLN A 12 -6.74 -0.50 6.47
CA GLN A 12 -6.11 -1.03 7.67
C GLN A 12 -5.55 -2.44 7.44
N LYS A 13 -6.32 -3.32 6.77
CA LYS A 13 -5.84 -4.67 6.42
C LYS A 13 -4.60 -4.61 5.53
N VAL A 14 -4.61 -3.72 4.53
CA VAL A 14 -3.45 -3.50 3.65
C VAL A 14 -2.27 -2.93 4.44
N ALA A 15 -2.48 -1.94 5.31
CA ALA A 15 -1.43 -1.39 6.17
C ALA A 15 -0.77 -2.47 7.05
N GLU A 16 -1.57 -3.33 7.69
CA GLU A 16 -1.06 -4.44 8.50
C GLU A 16 -0.32 -5.49 7.67
N GLN A 17 -0.76 -5.74 6.43
CA GLN A 17 -0.08 -6.67 5.53
C GLN A 17 1.28 -6.11 5.10
N VAL A 18 1.33 -4.84 4.72
CA VAL A 18 2.55 -4.12 4.34
C VAL A 18 3.52 -4.05 5.52
N ASP A 19 3.03 -3.75 6.73
CA ASP A 19 3.86 -3.69 7.92
C ASP A 19 4.49 -5.05 8.27
N ARG A 20 3.69 -6.13 8.15
CA ARG A 20 4.16 -7.51 8.31
C ARG A 20 5.15 -7.95 7.23
N TYR A 21 5.01 -7.47 5.99
CA TYR A 21 5.91 -7.82 4.89
C TYR A 21 7.29 -7.21 5.08
N PHE A 22 7.36 -5.90 5.34
CA PHE A 22 8.65 -5.22 5.44
C PHE A 22 9.39 -5.48 6.75
N ARG A 23 8.70 -5.90 7.84
CA ARG A 23 9.19 -6.24 9.21
C ARG A 23 10.15 -5.27 9.91
N SER A 24 10.80 -4.38 9.16
CA SER A 24 11.83 -3.46 9.57
C SER A 24 11.18 -2.27 10.27
N SER A 25 11.66 -1.98 11.47
CA SER A 25 11.27 -0.79 12.24
C SER A 25 11.94 0.49 11.73
N ARG A 26 12.89 0.38 10.79
CA ARG A 26 13.61 1.52 10.21
C ARG A 26 12.86 2.24 9.10
N MET A 27 11.85 1.60 8.50
CA MET A 27 11.02 2.22 7.47
C MET A 27 9.74 2.77 8.09
N THR A 28 9.39 3.99 7.73
CA THR A 28 8.10 4.60 8.02
C THR A 28 6.99 3.88 7.26
N LEU A 29 5.74 3.98 7.74
CA LEU A 29 4.58 3.41 7.04
C LEU A 29 4.48 3.94 5.59
N ARG A 30 4.82 5.22 5.38
CA ARG A 30 4.86 5.83 4.03
C ARG A 30 5.85 5.13 3.11
N GLU A 31 7.09 4.92 3.57
CA GLU A 31 8.11 4.23 2.76
C GLU A 31 7.70 2.79 2.47
N LYS A 32 7.15 2.08 3.46
CA LYS A 32 6.65 0.71 3.25
C LYS A 32 5.52 0.66 2.22
N LEU A 33 4.56 1.59 2.28
CA LEU A 33 3.47 1.69 1.30
C LEU A 33 3.99 2.04 -0.10
N PHE A 34 4.96 2.95 -0.18
CA PHE A 34 5.60 3.31 -1.45
C PHE A 34 6.34 2.13 -2.08
N HIS A 35 7.10 1.38 -1.29
CA HIS A 35 7.78 0.17 -1.77
C HIS A 35 6.78 -0.94 -2.14
N ALA A 36 5.70 -1.13 -1.38
CA ALA A 36 4.64 -2.07 -1.73
C ALA A 36 3.98 -1.74 -3.07
N LEU A 37 3.73 -0.44 -3.32
CA LEU A 37 3.16 0.03 -4.58
C LEU A 37 4.10 -0.26 -5.76
N LEU A 38 5.39 0.01 -5.58
CA LEU A 38 6.40 -0.20 -6.61
C LEU A 38 6.55 -1.68 -6.98
N ILE A 39 6.49 -2.57 -5.99
CA ILE A 39 6.48 -4.03 -6.22
C ILE A 39 5.21 -4.44 -6.98
N ALA A 40 4.04 -3.99 -6.52
CA ALA A 40 2.77 -4.36 -7.14
C ALA A 40 2.65 -3.86 -8.60
N GLN A 41 3.12 -2.65 -8.89
CA GLN A 41 3.18 -2.12 -10.25
C GLN A 41 4.13 -2.94 -11.13
N TYR A 42 5.32 -3.28 -10.60
CA TYR A 42 6.25 -4.14 -11.32
C TYR A 42 5.65 -5.51 -11.65
N ASP A 43 4.99 -6.16 -10.69
CA ASP A 43 4.32 -7.45 -10.92
C ASP A 43 3.19 -7.35 -11.95
N LEU A 44 2.48 -6.21 -12.01
CA LEU A 44 1.46 -5.95 -13.02
C LEU A 44 2.08 -5.81 -14.42
N GLU A 45 3.14 -5.00 -14.55
CA GLU A 45 3.82 -4.73 -15.82
C GLU A 45 4.56 -5.96 -16.36
N ALA A 46 5.20 -6.72 -15.47
CA ALA A 46 5.89 -7.96 -15.79
C ALA A 46 4.94 -9.14 -16.09
N HIS A 47 3.62 -8.92 -15.99
CA HIS A 47 2.60 -9.96 -16.13
C HIS A 47 2.84 -11.15 -15.19
N HIS A 48 3.30 -10.88 -13.96
CA HIS A 48 3.49 -11.87 -12.91
C HIS A 48 2.17 -12.26 -12.22
N PHE A 49 1.12 -12.51 -13.01
CA PHE A 49 -0.15 -13.03 -12.55
C PHE A 49 -0.52 -14.28 -13.35
N CYS A 50 -1.07 -15.29 -12.69
CA CYS A 50 -1.45 -16.55 -13.32
C CYS A 50 -2.91 -16.54 -13.80
N SER A 51 -3.70 -15.54 -13.40
CA SER A 51 -5.12 -15.41 -13.74
C SER A 51 -5.59 -13.95 -13.80
N GLU A 52 -6.68 -13.71 -14.53
CA GLU A 52 -7.35 -12.39 -14.55
C GLU A 52 -7.91 -11.98 -13.17
N ASP A 53 -8.32 -12.94 -12.35
CA ASP A 53 -8.75 -12.68 -10.97
C ASP A 53 -7.60 -12.13 -10.12
N GLU A 54 -6.38 -12.68 -10.27
CA GLU A 54 -5.18 -12.16 -9.59
C GLU A 54 -4.81 -10.79 -10.12
N ARG A 55 -4.89 -10.57 -11.44
CA ARG A 55 -4.68 -9.25 -12.05
C ARG A 55 -5.65 -8.21 -11.47
N GLN A 56 -6.92 -8.55 -11.35
CA GLN A 56 -7.93 -7.63 -10.80
C GLN A 56 -7.67 -7.34 -9.32
N ARG A 57 -7.26 -8.34 -8.53
CA ARG A 57 -6.86 -8.13 -7.13
C ARG A 57 -5.62 -7.26 -7.01
N LEU A 58 -4.65 -7.42 -7.90
CA LEU A 58 -3.42 -6.62 -7.92
C LEU A 58 -3.74 -5.14 -8.24
N ILE A 59 -4.63 -4.89 -9.20
CA ILE A 59 -5.10 -3.54 -9.52
C ILE A 59 -5.82 -2.91 -8.32
N LEU A 60 -6.75 -3.63 -7.69
CA LEU A 60 -7.44 -3.14 -6.49
C LEU A 60 -6.46 -2.85 -5.34
N TYR A 61 -5.43 -3.67 -5.19
CA TYR A 61 -4.39 -3.47 -4.20
C TYR A 61 -3.56 -2.19 -4.48
N ILE A 62 -3.20 -1.95 -5.74
CA ILE A 62 -2.53 -0.72 -6.19
C ILE A 62 -3.40 0.52 -5.89
N ASP A 63 -4.69 0.48 -6.25
CA ASP A 63 -5.62 1.60 -6.00
C ASP A 63 -5.72 1.96 -4.50
N ILE A 64 -5.76 0.93 -3.64
CA ILE A 64 -5.79 1.12 -2.18
C ILE A 64 -4.48 1.77 -1.70
N LEU A 65 -3.33 1.28 -2.16
CA LEU A 65 -2.03 1.84 -1.80
C LEU A 65 -1.88 3.30 -2.24
N GLU A 66 -2.30 3.64 -3.46
CA GLU A 66 -2.29 5.02 -3.97
C GLU A 66 -3.21 5.93 -3.16
N SER A 67 -4.42 5.46 -2.81
CA SER A 67 -5.34 6.22 -1.95
C SER A 67 -4.73 6.50 -0.58
N MET A 68 -4.09 5.50 0.02
CA MET A 68 -3.42 5.64 1.32
C MET A 68 -2.23 6.62 1.25
N LEU A 69 -1.41 6.52 0.20
CA LEU A 69 -0.28 7.43 -0.01
C LEU A 69 -0.75 8.87 -0.25
N SER A 70 -1.81 9.06 -1.03
CA SER A 70 -2.41 10.38 -1.28
C SER A 70 -2.95 11.02 0.00
N LYS A 71 -3.62 10.23 0.86
CA LYS A 71 -4.07 10.71 2.18
C LYS A 71 -2.90 11.12 3.08
N LEU A 72 -1.82 10.34 3.06
CA LEU A 72 -0.61 10.65 3.84
C LEU A 72 0.09 11.92 3.33
N GLN A 73 0.17 12.13 2.02
CA GLN A 73 0.70 13.36 1.43
C GLN A 73 -0.21 14.58 1.67
N GLY A 74 -1.52 14.39 1.66
CA GLY A 74 -2.49 15.44 1.99
C GLY A 74 -2.36 15.93 3.44
N LEU A 75 -2.06 15.01 4.37
CA LEU A 75 -1.81 15.30 5.78
C LEU A 75 -0.53 16.12 6.03
N GLU A 76 0.50 15.99 5.18
CA GLU A 76 1.75 16.76 5.30
C GLU A 76 1.63 18.21 4.84
N LYS A 77 0.63 18.56 4.00
CA LYS A 77 0.42 19.95 3.54
C LYS A 77 -0.28 20.86 4.55
N GLN A 78 -0.70 20.33 5.70
CA GLN A 78 -1.38 21.09 6.76
C GLN A 78 -0.56 21.22 8.06
N ALA A 79 0.72 20.85 8.05
CA ALA A 79 1.63 20.97 9.20
C ALA A 79 2.63 22.13 9.04
#